data_AF-A0AAU9JKT0-F1
#
_entry.id   AF-A0AAU9JKT0-F1
#
_cell.length_a   1.000
_cell.length_b   1.000
_cell.length_c   1.000
_cell.angle_alpha   90.00
_cell.angle_beta   90.00
_cell.angle_gamma   90.00
#
_symmetry.space_group_name_H-M   'P 1'
#
loop_
_entity.id
_entity.type
_entity.pdbx_description
1 polymer ?
#
loop_
_entity_poly.entity_id
_entity_poly.type
_entity_poly.pdbx_seq_one_letter_code
_entity_poly.pdbx_strand_id
1 'polypeptide(L)'
;MLTADLKSLRLPLRRFFTGGSDPWYNNTHSSQLRVMHTNQWPIPYYKRSGVVPRTLYPENDYNVTIQGNTHTSPDDSNVFYTQRFLKQSMWGREVLEAVNKMGLKGSLNTRIESPINSAKIYMNDLLKHIDYTKKENERILKKNKFSDAFS
;
A
#
# COMPACT_ATOMS: atom_id res chain seq x y z
N MET A 1 -22.93 5.22 33.72
CA MET A 1 -23.58 5.54 32.43
C MET A 1 -22.49 6.05 31.50
N LEU A 2 -22.16 5.49 30.33
CA LEU A 2 -22.75 4.45 29.48
C LEU A 2 -21.63 3.51 29.00
N THR A 3 -21.85 2.21 29.08
CA THR A 3 -21.06 1.19 28.37
C THR A 3 -21.60 1.09 26.96
N ALA A 4 -20.88 1.63 25.97
CA ALA A 4 -21.25 1.46 24.56
C ALA A 4 -20.94 0.01 24.14
N ASP A 5 -22.00 -0.75 23.86
CA ASP A 5 -21.96 -2.14 23.42
C ASP A 5 -21.40 -2.21 21.98
N LEU A 6 -20.17 -2.73 21.84
CA LEU A 6 -19.42 -2.86 20.57
C LEU A 6 -20.04 -3.88 19.58
N LYS A 7 -21.20 -4.46 19.89
CA LYS A 7 -21.84 -5.51 19.08
C LYS A 7 -22.62 -5.01 17.86
N SER A 8 -22.85 -3.70 17.71
CA SER A 8 -23.78 -3.18 16.69
C SER A 8 -23.13 -2.58 15.43
N LEU A 9 -21.81 -2.46 15.35
CA LEU A 9 -21.11 -1.99 14.15
C LEU A 9 -20.90 -3.12 13.12
N ARG A 10 -22.00 -3.75 12.69
CA ARG A 10 -22.01 -4.58 11.49
C ARG A 10 -22.41 -3.70 10.31
N LEU A 11 -21.41 -3.19 9.58
CA LEU A 11 -21.66 -2.59 8.27
C LEU A 11 -22.42 -3.62 7.41
N PRO A 12 -23.60 -3.29 6.86
CA PRO A 12 -24.33 -4.22 6.02
C PRO A 12 -23.54 -4.44 4.72
N LEU A 13 -22.84 -5.56 4.64
CA LEU A 13 -22.25 -6.10 3.41
C LEU A 13 -23.38 -6.41 2.42
N ARG A 14 -23.78 -5.42 1.61
CA ARG A 14 -24.68 -5.65 0.47
C ARG A 14 -23.92 -6.38 -0.63
N ARG A 15 -24.17 -7.68 -0.75
CA ARG A 15 -23.68 -8.51 -1.84
C ARG A 15 -24.67 -8.43 -2.99
N PHE A 16 -24.22 -7.99 -4.17
CA PHE A 16 -25.01 -7.98 -5.38
C PHE A 16 -24.59 -9.12 -6.29
N PHE A 17 -25.56 -9.86 -6.83
CA PHE A 17 -25.34 -10.85 -7.88
C PHE A 17 -25.93 -10.29 -9.18
N THR A 18 -25.08 -9.85 -10.10
CA THR A 18 -25.52 -9.44 -11.43
C THR A 18 -25.61 -10.66 -12.32
N GLY A 19 -26.76 -11.35 -12.29
CA GLY A 19 -27.12 -12.32 -13.33
C GLY A 19 -27.64 -11.57 -14.56
N GLY A 20 -26.77 -11.34 -15.55
CA GLY A 20 -27.20 -10.82 -16.84
C GLY A 20 -28.09 -11.83 -17.56
N SER A 21 -29.25 -11.39 -18.05
CA SER A 21 -30.05 -12.16 -19.00
C SER A 21 -29.80 -11.59 -20.39
N ASP A 22 -29.10 -12.36 -21.23
CA ASP A 22 -28.89 -11.97 -22.62
C ASP A 22 -30.20 -12.16 -23.41
N PRO A 23 -30.69 -11.14 -24.13
CA PRO A 23 -32.01 -11.17 -24.79
C PRO A 23 -32.10 -12.10 -26.00
N TRP A 24 -31.03 -12.81 -26.36
CA TRP A 24 -30.95 -13.71 -27.53
C TRP A 24 -31.03 -15.21 -27.17
N TYR A 25 -31.23 -15.56 -25.89
CA TYR A 25 -31.29 -16.96 -25.46
C TYR A 25 -32.71 -17.54 -25.56
N ASN A 26 -32.93 -18.43 -26.54
CA ASN A 26 -34.16 -19.20 -26.66
C ASN A 26 -34.10 -20.46 -25.76
N ASN A 27 -34.81 -20.45 -24.64
CA ASN A 27 -34.81 -21.52 -23.63
C ASN A 27 -35.55 -22.81 -24.04
N THR A 28 -36.08 -22.89 -25.26
CA THR A 28 -36.87 -24.05 -25.74
C THR A 28 -36.04 -25.28 -26.10
N HIS A 29 -34.72 -25.14 -26.30
CA HIS A 29 -33.80 -26.25 -26.62
C HIS A 29 -32.53 -26.21 -25.76
N SER A 30 -32.63 -26.54 -24.46
CA SER A 30 -31.47 -26.51 -23.56
C SER A 30 -30.39 -27.56 -23.90
N SER A 31 -30.75 -28.65 -24.59
CA SER A 31 -29.84 -29.75 -24.92
C SER A 31 -28.77 -29.38 -25.95
N GLN A 32 -29.00 -28.36 -26.78
CA GLN A 32 -28.07 -27.91 -27.82
C GLN A 32 -26.94 -27.02 -27.30
N LEU A 33 -27.06 -26.51 -26.07
CA LEU A 33 -26.14 -25.52 -25.51
C LEU A 33 -25.00 -26.14 -24.69
N ARG A 34 -25.07 -27.46 -24.42
CA ARG A 34 -24.15 -28.18 -23.55
C ARG A 34 -23.01 -28.79 -24.38
N VAL A 35 -21.81 -28.23 -24.22
CA VAL A 35 -20.57 -28.81 -24.74
C VAL A 35 -19.83 -29.48 -23.59
N MET A 36 -19.56 -30.78 -23.70
CA MET A 36 -18.78 -31.54 -22.72
C MET A 36 -17.34 -31.70 -23.22
N HIS A 37 -16.38 -31.53 -22.32
CA HIS A 37 -14.96 -31.74 -22.62
C HIS A 37 -14.51 -33.19 -22.38
N THR A 38 -15.39 -34.06 -21.88
CA THR A 38 -15.14 -35.47 -21.58
C THR A 38 -16.11 -36.38 -22.34
N ASN A 39 -15.66 -37.59 -22.68
CA ASN A 39 -16.49 -38.61 -23.34
C ASN A 39 -17.35 -39.35 -22.30
N GLN A 40 -18.50 -38.77 -21.94
CA GLN A 40 -19.45 -39.34 -20.98
C GLN A 40 -20.83 -39.47 -21.61
N TRP A 41 -21.49 -40.61 -21.37
CA TRP A 41 -22.85 -40.90 -21.82
C TRP A 41 -23.67 -41.57 -20.71
N PRO A 42 -24.93 -41.17 -20.47
CA PRO A 42 -25.68 -40.09 -21.13
C PRO A 42 -25.22 -38.69 -20.69
N ILE A 43 -25.34 -37.70 -21.58
CA ILE A 43 -24.90 -36.33 -21.32
C ILE A 43 -25.94 -35.59 -20.44
N PRO A 44 -25.55 -35.01 -19.30
CA PRO A 44 -26.44 -34.15 -18.52
C PRO A 44 -26.84 -32.89 -19.33
N TYR A 45 -28.13 -32.68 -19.52
CA TYR A 45 -28.67 -31.61 -20.38
C TYR A 45 -28.64 -30.21 -19.73
N TYR A 46 -28.51 -30.12 -18.41
CA TYR A 46 -28.51 -28.83 -17.70
C TYR A 46 -27.18 -28.10 -17.88
N LYS A 47 -27.21 -26.90 -18.47
CA LYS A 47 -26.08 -25.96 -18.55
C LYS A 47 -26.17 -24.96 -17.40
N ARG A 48 -25.08 -24.79 -16.64
CA ARG A 48 -25.02 -23.75 -15.61
C ARG A 48 -24.81 -22.39 -16.28
N SER A 49 -25.71 -21.44 -16.04
CA SER A 49 -25.63 -20.06 -16.55
C SER A 49 -24.75 -19.15 -15.69
N GLY A 50 -24.59 -19.48 -14.41
CA GLY A 50 -23.75 -18.73 -13.47
C GLY A 50 -22.94 -19.65 -12.57
N VAL A 51 -21.91 -19.08 -11.96
CA VAL A 51 -21.17 -19.73 -10.89
C VAL A 51 -22.05 -19.69 -9.64
N VAL A 52 -22.50 -20.85 -9.16
CA VAL A 52 -23.08 -20.92 -7.81
C VAL A 52 -21.93 -20.68 -6.84
N PRO A 53 -22.02 -19.68 -5.94
CA PRO A 53 -20.96 -19.44 -4.96
C PRO A 53 -20.73 -20.74 -4.17
N ARG A 54 -19.48 -21.20 -4.10
CA ARG A 54 -19.13 -22.39 -3.33
C ARG A 54 -19.54 -22.15 -1.87
N THR A 55 -20.19 -23.15 -1.28
CA THR A 55 -20.49 -23.41 0.15
C THR A 55 -20.57 -22.22 1.12
N LEU A 56 -21.59 -22.25 1.98
CA LEU A 56 -21.90 -21.33 3.10
C LEU A 56 -20.75 -20.98 4.09
N TYR A 57 -19.53 -21.50 3.89
CA TYR A 57 -18.34 -21.24 4.70
C TYR A 57 -17.32 -20.40 3.90
N PRO A 58 -17.38 -19.07 4.01
CA PRO A 58 -16.53 -18.14 3.27
C PRO A 58 -15.10 -18.03 3.82
N GLU A 59 -14.80 -18.72 4.93
CA GLU A 59 -13.52 -18.65 5.66
C GLU A 59 -12.31 -19.01 4.76
N ASN A 60 -12.53 -19.82 3.71
CA ASN A 60 -11.49 -20.33 2.80
C ASN A 60 -11.65 -19.86 1.35
N ASP A 61 -12.54 -18.90 1.09
CA ASP A 61 -12.72 -18.40 -0.27
C ASP A 61 -11.63 -17.35 -0.56
N TYR A 62 -10.50 -17.79 -1.13
CA TYR A 62 -9.41 -16.90 -1.58
C TYR A 62 -9.87 -15.85 -2.61
N ASN A 63 -11.12 -15.95 -3.10
CA ASN A 63 -11.77 -15.00 -3.99
C ASN A 63 -12.72 -14.01 -3.28
N VAL A 64 -12.69 -13.89 -1.94
CA VAL A 64 -13.28 -12.71 -1.30
C VAL A 64 -12.45 -11.49 -1.73
N THR A 65 -12.86 -10.88 -2.84
CA THR A 65 -12.57 -9.50 -3.13
C THR A 65 -13.30 -8.68 -2.07
N ILE A 66 -12.65 -8.54 -0.91
CA ILE A 66 -13.06 -7.58 0.10
C ILE A 66 -13.07 -6.24 -0.63
N GLN A 67 -14.25 -5.62 -0.73
CA GLN A 67 -14.35 -4.24 -1.19
C GLN A 67 -13.36 -3.41 -0.34
N GLY A 68 -12.25 -3.02 -0.95
CA GLY A 68 -11.07 -2.50 -0.24
C GLY A 68 -9.72 -2.90 -0.86
N ASN A 69 -9.65 -3.99 -1.65
CA ASN A 69 -8.44 -4.32 -2.42
C ASN A 69 -8.34 -3.60 -3.78
N THR A 70 -9.40 -2.92 -4.20
CA THR A 70 -9.31 -1.93 -5.28
C THR A 70 -8.64 -0.70 -4.71
N HIS A 71 -7.45 -0.34 -5.21
CA HIS A 71 -6.64 0.80 -4.79
C HIS A 71 -7.50 2.04 -4.43
N THR A 72 -7.90 2.16 -3.17
CA THR A 72 -8.47 3.38 -2.64
C THR A 72 -7.31 4.33 -2.33
N SER A 73 -7.60 5.64 -2.34
CA SER A 73 -6.67 6.67 -1.87
C SER A 73 -6.03 6.22 -0.55
N PRO A 74 -4.74 6.52 -0.31
CA PRO A 74 -4.10 6.24 0.97
C PRO A 74 -4.97 6.76 2.13
N ASP A 75 -5.16 5.92 3.15
CA ASP A 75 -6.00 6.20 4.30
C ASP A 75 -5.26 5.88 5.61
N ASP A 76 -5.86 6.20 6.76
CA ASP A 76 -5.27 6.00 8.09
C ASP A 76 -4.93 4.52 8.38
N SER A 77 -5.62 3.59 7.72
CA SER A 77 -5.28 2.16 7.76
C SER A 77 -3.85 1.90 7.26
N ASN A 78 -3.42 2.58 6.19
CA ASN A 78 -2.06 2.44 5.64
C ASN A 78 -1.00 2.93 6.64
N VAL A 79 -1.28 4.03 7.35
CA VAL A 79 -0.40 4.55 8.40
C VAL A 79 -0.29 3.52 9.54
N PHE A 80 -1.43 2.99 9.99
CA PHE A 80 -1.46 2.01 11.08
C PHE A 80 -0.66 0.74 10.74
N TYR A 81 -0.87 0.17 9.55
CA TYR A 81 -0.13 -1.01 9.11
C TYR A 81 1.37 -0.73 8.95
N THR A 82 1.73 0.43 8.37
CA THR A 82 3.13 0.85 8.23
C THR A 82 3.81 0.99 9.58
N GLN A 83 3.17 1.63 10.56
CA GLN A 83 3.71 1.72 11.93
C GLN A 83 3.90 0.35 12.57
N ARG A 84 2.93 -0.57 12.39
CA ARG A 84 3.04 -1.94 12.90
C ARG A 84 4.23 -2.68 12.28
N PHE A 85 4.46 -2.50 10.98
CA PHE A 85 5.58 -3.10 10.26
C PHE A 85 6.92 -2.50 10.72
N LEU A 86 7.04 -1.17 10.78
CA LEU A 86 8.26 -0.49 11.20
C LEU A 86 8.69 -0.87 12.62
N LYS A 87 7.73 -1.09 13.54
CA LYS A 87 8.01 -1.56 14.92
C LYS A 87 8.70 -2.92 15.00
N GLN A 88 8.66 -3.73 13.94
CA GLN A 88 9.32 -5.04 13.92
C GLN A 88 10.83 -4.92 13.69
N SER A 89 11.30 -3.83 13.10
CA SER A 89 12.71 -3.56 12.82
C SER A 89 13.29 -2.54 13.80
N MET A 90 14.57 -2.67 14.18
CA MET A 90 15.22 -1.68 15.05
C MET A 90 15.29 -0.30 14.39
N TRP A 91 15.73 -0.25 13.12
CA TRP A 91 15.75 0.98 12.33
C TRP A 91 14.36 1.62 12.21
N GLY A 92 13.32 0.82 11.98
CA GLY A 92 11.95 1.34 11.89
C GLY A 92 11.45 1.93 13.20
N ARG A 93 11.89 1.43 14.36
CA ARG A 93 11.59 2.05 15.67
C ARG A 93 12.23 3.42 15.80
N GLU A 94 13.50 3.56 15.40
CA GLU A 94 14.22 4.84 15.42
C GLU A 94 13.54 5.88 14.53
N VAL A 95 13.11 5.47 13.33
CA VAL A 95 12.36 6.35 12.42
C VAL A 95 11.04 6.80 13.05
N LEU A 96 10.27 5.89 13.65
CA LEU A 96 9.01 6.24 14.30
C LEU A 96 9.22 7.21 15.49
N GLU A 97 10.28 7.01 16.26
CA GLU A 97 10.63 7.90 17.35
C GLU A 97 11.03 9.30 16.85
N ALA A 98 11.84 9.36 15.78
CA ALA A 98 12.24 10.62 15.16
C ALA A 98 11.01 11.39 14.61
N VAL A 99 10.09 10.70 13.94
CA VAL A 99 8.85 11.31 13.42
C VAL A 99 7.97 11.84 14.56
N ASN A 100 7.82 11.08 15.65
CA ASN A 100 7.06 11.53 16.82
C ASN A 100 7.71 12.75 17.48
N LYS A 101 9.05 12.80 17.57
CA LYS A 101 9.81 13.93 18.11
C LYS A 101 9.68 15.20 17.26
N MET A 102 9.55 15.08 15.94
CA MET A 102 9.34 16.23 15.05
C MET A 102 7.99 16.92 15.26
N GLY A 103 7.04 16.29 15.97
CA GLY A 103 5.78 16.94 16.36
C GLY A 103 4.97 17.44 15.17
N LEU A 104 4.98 16.70 14.06
CA LEU A 104 4.25 17.06 12.85
C LEU A 104 2.76 17.20 13.18
N LYS A 105 2.21 18.41 13.00
CA LYS A 105 0.78 18.69 13.20
C LYS A 105 0.03 18.30 11.93
N GLY A 106 -0.93 17.39 12.02
CA GLY A 106 -1.80 16.99 10.92
C GLY A 106 -1.92 15.48 10.76
N SER A 107 -2.27 15.03 9.55
CA SER A 107 -2.32 13.60 9.23
C SER A 107 -0.91 13.05 9.01
N LEU A 108 -0.68 11.83 9.49
CA LEU A 108 0.53 11.05 9.22
C LEU A 108 0.50 10.41 7.81
N ASN A 109 -0.59 10.60 7.07
CA ASN A 109 -0.67 10.22 5.67
C ASN A 109 0.11 11.23 4.81
N THR A 110 1.42 11.01 4.73
CA THR A 110 2.34 11.92 4.05
C THR A 110 2.22 11.80 2.54
N ARG A 111 1.99 12.92 1.86
CA ARG A 111 2.07 13.01 0.40
C ARG A 111 3.26 13.89 0.01
N ILE A 112 4.16 13.35 -0.82
CA ILE A 112 5.28 14.13 -1.37
C ILE A 112 4.78 14.80 -2.65
N GLU A 113 4.32 16.03 -2.54
CA GLU A 113 3.82 16.80 -3.69
C GLU A 113 4.94 17.51 -4.46
N SER A 114 6.05 17.85 -3.78
CA SER A 114 7.14 18.62 -4.37
C SER A 114 8.49 18.31 -3.72
N PRO A 115 9.59 18.27 -4.51
CA PRO A 115 10.93 18.02 -3.98
C PRO A 115 11.56 19.22 -3.28
N ILE A 116 10.88 20.38 -3.20
CA ILE A 116 11.41 21.63 -2.65
C ILE A 116 11.95 21.46 -1.22
N ASN A 117 11.24 20.72 -0.37
CA ASN A 117 11.64 20.53 1.03
C ASN A 117 12.92 19.69 1.13
N SER A 118 13.03 18.64 0.32
CA SER A 118 14.24 17.81 0.24
C SER A 118 15.42 18.62 -0.28
N ALA A 119 15.22 19.41 -1.34
CA ALA A 119 16.26 20.27 -1.91
C ALA A 119 16.79 21.29 -0.90
N LYS A 120 15.92 21.92 -0.10
CA LYS A 120 16.33 22.84 0.97
C LYS A 120 17.19 22.16 2.03
N ILE A 121 16.83 20.94 2.43
CA ILE A 121 17.60 20.16 3.41
C ILE A 121 18.99 19.84 2.85
N TYR A 122 19.07 19.36 1.61
CA TYR A 122 20.35 19.07 0.96
C TYR A 122 21.22 20.31 0.81
N MET A 123 20.64 21.44 0.39
CA MET A 123 21.38 22.70 0.27
C MET A 123 21.97 23.13 1.62
N ASN A 124 21.19 23.06 2.69
CA ASN A 124 21.66 23.41 4.03
C ASN A 124 22.77 22.47 4.53
N ASP A 125 22.76 21.21 4.11
CA ASP A 125 23.81 20.26 4.48
C ASP A 125 25.11 20.52 3.71
N LEU A 126 25.01 20.73 2.39
CA LEU A 126 26.17 21.01 1.54
C LEU A 126 26.86 22.32 1.91
N LEU A 127 26.09 23.37 2.26
CA LEU A 127 26.65 24.65 2.67
C LEU A 127 27.51 24.55 3.94
N LYS A 128 27.25 23.60 4.85
CA LYS A 128 28.07 23.41 6.06
C LYS A 128 29.49 22.94 5.73
N HIS A 129 29.68 22.30 4.58
CA HIS A 129 30.91 21.61 4.21
C HIS A 129 31.74 22.37 3.17
N ILE A 130 31.29 23.54 2.72
CA ILE A 130 31.94 24.33 1.67
C ILE A 130 33.35 24.82 2.07
N ASP A 131 33.55 25.14 3.35
CA ASP A 131 34.78 25.75 3.84
C ASP A 131 35.87 24.74 4.25
N TYR A 132 35.63 23.43 4.14
CA TYR A 132 36.62 22.44 4.61
C TYR A 132 37.93 22.52 3.85
N THR A 133 37.90 22.68 2.53
CA THR A 133 39.10 22.81 1.70
C THR A 133 39.87 24.08 2.04
N LYS A 134 39.18 25.19 2.26
CA LYS A 134 39.79 26.46 2.67
C LYS A 134 40.47 26.32 4.04
N LYS A 135 39.79 25.73 5.03
CA LYS A 135 40.35 25.50 6.37
C LYS A 135 41.59 24.62 6.33
N GLU A 136 41.57 23.57 5.51
CA GLU A 136 42.71 22.67 5.35
C GLU A 136 43.88 23.35 4.63
N ASN A 137 43.60 24.14 3.60
CA ASN A 137 44.63 24.94 2.91
C ASN A 137 45.27 25.95 3.88
N GLU A 138 44.50 26.65 4.71
CA GLU A 138 45.04 27.55 5.73
C GLU A 138 45.91 26.80 6.75
N ARG A 139 45.53 25.58 7.14
CA ARG A 139 46.33 24.73 8.03
C ARG A 139 47.68 24.37 7.41
N ILE A 140 47.69 23.94 6.15
CA ILE A 140 48.90 23.55 5.42
C ILE A 140 49.83 24.76 5.21
N LEU A 141 49.27 25.87 4.75
CA LEU A 141 50.02 27.11 4.49
C LEU A 141 50.60 27.74 5.76
N LYS A 142 49.94 27.59 6.92
CA LYS A 142 50.52 28.00 8.22
C LYS A 142 51.66 27.10 8.68
N LYS A 143 51.67 25.83 8.28
CA LYS A 143 52.68 24.86 8.70
C LYS A 143 53.98 24.98 7.91
N ASN A 144 53.89 25.27 6.62
CA ASN A 144 55.05 25.34 5.72
C ASN A 144 55.32 26.79 5.36
N LYS A 145 56.49 27.32 5.75
CA LYS A 145 56.92 28.64 5.28
C LYS A 145 57.31 28.53 3.81
N PHE A 146 56.84 29.47 3.00
CA PHE A 146 57.22 29.54 1.57
C PHE A 146 58.74 29.65 1.37
N SER A 147 59.48 30.20 2.34
CA SER A 147 60.95 30.25 2.31
C SER A 147 61.60 28.87 2.27
N ASP A 148 61.03 27.87 2.94
CA ASP A 148 61.64 26.56 3.13
C ASP A 148 61.43 25.63 1.92
N ALA A 149 60.55 26.02 0.98
CA ALA A 149 60.25 25.24 -0.23
C ALA A 149 61.07 25.68 -1.45
N PHE A 150 61.69 26.87 -1.42
CA PHE A 150 62.43 27.47 -2.53
C PHE A 150 63.90 27.82 -2.20
N SER A 151 64.38 27.42 -1.01
CA SER A 151 65.79 27.41 -0.62
C SER A 151 66.41 26.05 -0.91
#